data_AF-A0A7Y2A323-F1
#
_entry.id   AF-A0A7Y2A323-F1
#
_cell.length_a   1.000
_cell.length_b   1.000
_cell.length_c   1.000
_cell.angle_alpha   90.00
_cell.angle_beta   90.00
_cell.angle_gamma   90.00
#
_symmetry.space_group_name_H-M   'P 1'
#
loop_
_entity.id
_entity.type
_entity.pdbx_description
1 polymer ?
#
loop_
_entity_poly.entity_id
_entity_poly.type
_entity_poly.pdbx_seq_one_letter_code
_entity_poly.pdbx_strand_id
1 'polypeptide(L)' 'MSDYTVPLGEIQFILEHIAGLSSVTEIDDFAHATPDMVEGILFEAARFFEDVVAPLD' A
#
# COMPACT_ATOMS: atom_id res chain seq x y z
N MET A 1 10.45 7.63 20.60
CA MET A 1 10.72 6.98 19.31
C MET A 1 10.60 5.48 19.44
N SER A 2 9.38 4.98 19.32
CA SER A 2 9.17 3.59 18.91
C SER A 2 9.66 3.47 17.47
N ASP A 3 10.54 2.49 17.19
CA ASP A 3 10.81 2.08 15.82
C ASP A 3 9.49 1.59 15.22
N TYR A 4 8.86 2.43 14.40
CA TYR A 4 7.69 2.06 13.62
C TYR A 4 8.15 1.48 12.29
N THR A 5 7.68 0.27 12.00
CA THR A 5 7.92 -0.42 10.72
C THR A 5 6.58 -0.73 10.09
N VAL A 6 6.43 -0.37 8.83
CA VAL A 6 5.21 -0.58 8.08
C VAL A 6 5.10 -2.07 7.71
N PRO A 7 3.99 -2.74 8.03
CA PRO A 7 3.77 -4.14 7.65
C PRO A 7 3.36 -4.24 6.17
N LEU A 8 4.22 -3.76 5.27
CA LEU A 8 3.93 -3.62 3.84
C LEU A 8 3.50 -4.95 3.20
N GLY A 9 4.18 -6.05 3.53
CA GLY A 9 3.83 -7.37 3.00
C GLY A 9 2.45 -7.87 3.45
N GLU A 10 2.02 -7.55 4.67
CA GLU A 10 0.68 -7.92 5.16
C GLU A 10 -0.40 -7.09 4.46
N ILE A 11 -0.17 -5.80 4.26
CA ILE A 11 -1.07 -4.91 3.53
C ILE A 11 -1.24 -5.38 2.08
N GLN A 12 -0.14 -5.71 1.39
CA GLN A 12 -0.17 -6.25 0.03
C GLN A 12 -0.94 -7.58 -0.02
N PHE A 13 -0.65 -8.50 0.90
CA PHE A 13 -1.35 -9.78 0.97
C PHE A 13 -2.87 -9.61 1.14
N ILE A 14 -3.30 -8.70 2.03
CA ILE A 14 -4.71 -8.41 2.24
C ILE A 14 -5.33 -7.88 0.94
N LEU A 15 -4.70 -6.92 0.28
CA LEU A 15 -5.25 -6.30 -0.94
C LEU A 15 -5.37 -7.31 -2.09
N GLU A 16 -4.34 -8.13 -2.31
CA GLU A 16 -4.31 -9.09 -3.41
C GLU A 16 -5.20 -10.32 -3.15
N HIS A 17 -5.12 -10.89 -1.95
CA HIS A 17 -5.69 -12.21 -1.69
C HIS A 17 -6.99 -12.20 -0.90
N ILE A 18 -7.29 -11.12 -0.17
CA ILE A 18 -8.49 -11.04 0.67
C ILE A 18 -9.50 -10.04 0.11
N ALA A 19 -9.06 -8.82 -0.21
CA ALA A 19 -9.92 -7.75 -0.69
C ALA A 19 -10.21 -7.84 -2.20
N GLY A 20 -9.39 -8.58 -2.95
CA GLY A 20 -9.59 -8.79 -4.39
C GLY A 20 -9.30 -7.56 -5.23
N LEU A 21 -8.13 -6.94 -5.05
CA LEU A 21 -7.71 -5.72 -5.75
C LEU A 21 -7.87 -5.80 -7.27
N SER A 22 -7.64 -6.98 -7.87
CA SER A 22 -7.82 -7.17 -9.32
C SER A 22 -9.24 -6.80 -9.78
N SER A 23 -10.28 -7.13 -9.00
CA SER A 23 -11.67 -6.81 -9.35
C SER A 23 -11.98 -5.32 -9.34
N VAL A 24 -11.22 -4.53 -8.57
CA VAL A 24 -11.38 -3.07 -8.52
C VAL A 24 -11.00 -2.45 -9.86
N THR A 25 -9.97 -2.98 -10.52
CA THR A 25 -9.52 -2.50 -11.84
C THR A 25 -10.52 -2.74 -12.97
N GLU A 26 -11.50 -3.62 -12.76
CA GLU A 26 -12.56 -3.91 -13.72
C GLU A 26 -13.66 -2.83 -13.71
N ILE A 27 -13.68 -1.96 -12.70
CA ILE A 27 -14.59 -0.82 -12.62
C ILE A 27 -13.99 0.32 -13.44
N ASP A 28 -14.71 0.82 -14.47
CA ASP A 28 -14.20 1.81 -15.42
C ASP A 28 -13.54 3.03 -14.74
N ASP A 29 -14.16 3.58 -13.69
CA ASP A 29 -13.63 4.73 -12.93
C ASP A 29 -12.33 4.40 -12.16
N PHE A 30 -12.04 3.13 -11.90
CA PHE A 30 -10.88 2.62 -11.17
C PHE A 30 -9.90 1.82 -12.04
N ALA A 31 -10.04 1.84 -13.37
CA ALA A 31 -9.16 1.11 -14.28
C ALA A 31 -7.66 1.48 -14.14
N HIS A 32 -7.37 2.66 -13.61
CA HIS A 32 -6.02 3.16 -13.33
C HIS A 32 -5.38 2.57 -12.06
N ALA A 33 -6.16 1.97 -11.16
CA ALA A 33 -5.70 1.39 -9.91
C ALA A 33 -5.10 -0.01 -10.11
N THR A 34 -4.24 -0.16 -11.12
CA THR A 34 -3.61 -1.44 -11.46
C THR A 34 -2.79 -1.98 -10.29
N PRO A 35 -2.59 -3.32 -10.18
CA PRO A 35 -1.82 -3.89 -9.07
C PRO A 35 -0.41 -3.29 -8.94
N ASP A 36 0.29 -3.10 -10.05
CA ASP A 36 1.62 -2.47 -10.11
C ASP A 36 1.60 -1.00 -9.63
N MET A 37 0.58 -0.23 -10.02
CA MET A 37 0.42 1.15 -9.56
C MET A 37 0.19 1.20 -8.04
N VAL A 38 -0.66 0.30 -7.52
CA VAL A 38 -0.96 0.23 -6.09
C VAL A 38 0.28 -0.21 -5.30
N GLU A 39 1.02 -1.21 -5.78
CA GLU A 39 2.27 -1.67 -5.17
C GLU A 39 3.29 -0.52 -5.07
N GLY A 40 3.48 0.23 -6.17
CA GLY A 40 4.40 1.37 -6.19
C GLY A 40 4.02 2.48 -5.21
N ILE A 41 2.72 2.80 -5.09
CA ILE A 41 2.23 3.78 -4.10
C ILE A 41 2.47 3.28 -2.69
N LEU A 42 2.15 2.01 -2.40
CA LEU A 42 2.30 1.44 -1.06
C LEU A 42 3.76 1.39 -0.63
N PHE A 43 4.69 1.10 -1.54
CA PHE A 43 6.13 1.14 -1.27
C PHE A 43 6.62 2.54 -0.87
N GLU A 44 6.26 3.55 -1.66
CA GLU A 44 6.65 4.93 -1.37
C GLU A 44 5.98 5.47 -0.10
N ALA A 45 4.72 5.10 0.14
CA ALA A 45 4.01 5.41 1.37
C ALA A 45 4.71 4.77 2.58
N ALA A 46 5.10 3.50 2.48
CA ALA A 46 5.81 2.81 3.56
C ALA A 46 7.09 3.55 3.94
N ARG A 47 7.93 3.89 2.93
CA ARG A 47 9.14 4.68 3.14
C ARG A 47 8.85 6.03 3.79
N PHE A 48 7.82 6.75 3.32
CA PHE A 48 7.45 8.04 3.90
C PHE A 48 7.06 7.94 5.38
N PHE A 49 6.25 6.95 5.74
CA PHE A 49 5.83 6.78 7.13
C PHE A 49 6.99 6.37 8.04
N GLU A 50 7.93 5.56 7.57
CA GLU A 50 9.12 5.15 8.33
C GLU A 50 10.16 6.28 8.45
N ASP A 51 10.45 6.99 7.35
CA ASP A 51 11.55 7.97 7.31
C ASP A 51 11.14 9.37 7.79
N VAL A 52 9.86 9.73 7.63
CA VAL A 52 9.38 11.10 7.89
C VAL A 52 8.40 11.14 9.04
N VAL A 53 7.42 10.24 9.10
CA VAL A 53 6.36 10.32 10.11
C VAL A 53 6.80 9.74 11.44
N ALA A 54 7.38 8.53 11.45
CA ALA A 54 7.83 7.86 12.67
C ALA A 54 8.83 8.69 13.51
N PRO A 55 9.75 9.47 12.92
CA PRO A 55 10.67 10.31 13.70
C PRO A 55 10.03 11.57 14.31
N LEU A 56 8.78 11.91 13.98
CA LEU A 56 8.07 13.07 14.54
C LEU A 56 7.39 12.76 15.88
N ASP A 57 7.43 11.50 16.31
CA ASP A 57 6.81 10.97 17.53
C ASP A 57 7.69 11.10 18.80
#